data_AF-A0A317YKF9-F1
#
_entry.id   AF-A0A317YKF9-F1
#
_cell.length_a   1.000
_cell.length_b   1.000
_cell.length_c   1.000
_cell.angle_alpha   90.00
_cell.angle_beta   90.00
_cell.angle_gamma   90.00
#
_symmetry.space_group_name_H-M   'P 1'
#
loop_
_entity.id
_entity.type
_entity.pdbx_description
1 polymer ?
#
loop_
_entity_poly.entity_id
_entity_poly.type
_entity_poly.pdbx_seq_one_letter_code
_entity_poly.pdbx_strand_id
1 'polypeptide(L)'
;ITSQNKNIVLLKDSIETIHHKYPQTVRALNNLKKQGYLIKERSTEDERKILIHMNDAQQDHAEQLLAQVNQLLADKNHLHLVFE
;
A
#
# COMPACT_ATOMS: atom_id res chain seq x y z
N ILE A 1 10.96 7.44 -25.52
CA ILE A 1 11.04 6.26 -24.63
C ILE A 1 10.19 6.60 -23.40
N THR A 2 8.88 6.69 -23.58
CA THR A 2 7.81 5.68 -23.32
C THR A 2 7.18 5.85 -21.93
N SER A 3 5.97 6.44 -21.95
CA SER A 3 4.81 6.20 -21.09
C SER A 3 4.99 5.84 -19.61
N GLN A 4 4.54 6.77 -18.75
CA GLN A 4 3.74 6.55 -17.54
C GLN A 4 4.03 5.32 -16.67
N ASN A 5 4.84 5.49 -15.61
CA ASN A 5 4.84 4.60 -14.44
C ASN A 5 4.22 5.33 -13.24
N LYS A 6 2.94 5.75 -13.37
CA LYS A 6 2.24 6.54 -12.32
C LYS A 6 1.96 5.76 -11.03
N ASN A 7 2.15 4.44 -11.01
CA ASN A 7 1.75 3.56 -9.91
C ASN A 7 2.92 2.89 -9.17
N ILE A 8 4.16 3.38 -9.36
CA ILE A 8 5.33 2.87 -8.63
C ILE A 8 5.69 3.84 -7.51
N VAL A 9 5.74 3.33 -6.29
CA VAL A 9 6.13 4.06 -5.08
C VAL A 9 7.51 3.58 -4.61
N LEU A 10 8.38 4.52 -4.22
CA LEU A 10 9.64 4.15 -3.58
C LEU A 10 9.43 3.87 -2.09
N LEU A 11 10.11 2.85 -1.56
CA LEU A 11 10.06 2.53 -0.13
C LEU A 11 10.43 3.73 0.75
N LYS A 12 11.47 4.49 0.37
CA LYS A 12 11.92 5.66 1.14
C LYS A 12 10.81 6.71 1.27
N ASP A 13 10.08 6.94 0.18
CA ASP A 13 9.00 7.94 0.11
C ASP A 13 7.80 7.46 0.94
N SER A 14 7.48 6.16 0.89
CA SER A 14 6.45 5.57 1.75
C SER A 14 6.76 5.76 3.23
N ILE A 15 8.00 5.54 3.64
CA ILE A 15 8.43 5.66 5.05
C ILE A 15 8.46 7.11 5.51
N GLU A 16 8.77 8.04 4.61
CA GLU A 16 8.76 9.48 4.92
C GLU A 16 7.32 10.03 5.01
N THR A 17 6.39 9.48 4.24
CA THR A 17 5.00 9.94 4.18
C THR A 17 4.15 9.43 5.36
N ILE A 18 4.44 8.23 5.87
CA ILE A 18 3.63 7.60 6.94
C ILE A 18 4.34 7.72 8.29
N HIS A 19 3.57 7.82 9.38
CA HIS A 19 4.12 7.93 10.74
C HIS A 19 4.72 6.63 11.30
N HIS A 20 4.62 5.51 10.58
CA HIS A 20 5.20 4.24 11.01
C HIS A 20 6.71 4.20 10.76
N LYS A 21 7.48 3.77 11.77
CA LYS A 21 8.94 3.66 11.63
C LYS A 21 9.32 2.55 10.64
N TYR A 22 10.54 2.66 10.11
CA TYR A 22 11.11 1.73 9.12
C TYR A 22 10.88 0.24 9.44
N PRO A 23 11.14 -0.27 10.67
CA PRO A 23 10.99 -1.71 10.94
C PRO A 23 9.54 -2.21 10.85
N GLN A 24 8.56 -1.36 11.13
CA GLN A 24 7.14 -1.68 11.02
C GLN A 24 6.75 -1.72 9.54
N THR A 25 7.11 -0.68 8.79
CA THR A 25 6.80 -0.55 7.36
C THR A 25 7.38 -1.71 6.55
N VAL A 26 8.65 -2.05 6.77
CA VAL A 26 9.30 -3.17 6.05
C VAL A 26 8.67 -4.51 6.39
N ARG A 27 8.32 -4.76 7.66
CA ARG A 27 7.64 -5.99 8.07
C ARG A 27 6.25 -6.11 7.43
N ALA A 28 5.47 -5.04 7.45
CA ALA A 28 4.16 -5.00 6.81
C ALA A 28 4.25 -5.28 5.31
N LEU A 29 5.15 -4.59 4.59
CA LEU A 29 5.35 -4.79 3.16
C LEU A 29 5.81 -6.20 2.80
N ASN A 30 6.68 -6.81 3.62
CA ASN A 30 7.12 -8.19 3.38
C ASN A 30 5.96 -9.19 3.55
N ASN A 31 5.07 -8.97 4.53
CA ASN A 31 3.89 -9.80 4.73
C ASN A 31 2.88 -9.63 3.58
N LEU A 32 2.59 -8.39 3.18
CA LEU A 32 1.71 -8.08 2.05
C LEU A 32 2.23 -8.68 0.74
N LYS A 33 3.54 -8.58 0.48
CA LYS A 33 4.19 -9.27 -0.65
C LYS A 33 4.00 -10.77 -0.58
N LYS A 34 4.27 -11.39 0.57
CA LYS A 34 4.19 -12.85 0.75
C LYS A 34 2.77 -13.38 0.51
N GLN A 35 1.76 -12.60 0.87
CA GLN A 35 0.35 -12.91 0.67
C GLN A 35 -0.16 -12.54 -0.73
N GLY A 36 0.68 -11.94 -1.58
CA GLY A 36 0.33 -11.61 -2.96
C GLY A 36 -0.44 -10.31 -3.14
N TYR A 37 -0.54 -9.45 -2.12
CA TYR A 37 -1.26 -8.16 -2.22
C TYR A 37 -0.51 -7.12 -3.05
N LEU A 38 0.81 -7.18 -3.11
CA LEU A 38 1.63 -6.21 -3.82
C LEU A 38 2.95 -6.81 -4.32
N ILE A 39 3.61 -6.10 -5.21
CA ILE A 39 4.95 -6.37 -5.68
C ILE A 39 5.92 -5.45 -4.94
N LYS A 40 7.01 -6.05 -4.44
CA LYS A 40 8.15 -5.33 -3.85
C LYS A 40 9.44 -5.93 -4.38
N GLU A 41 10.19 -5.11 -5.10
CA GLU A 41 11.40 -5.50 -5.81
C GLU A 41 12.43 -4.36 -5.82
N ARG A 42 13.67 -4.68 -6.23
CA ARG A 42 14.70 -3.66 -6.46
C ARG A 42 14.64 -3.24 -7.92
N SER A 43 14.90 -1.96 -8.19
CA SER A 43 15.01 -1.48 -9.56
C SER A 43 16.17 -2.16 -10.28
N THR A 44 16.00 -2.46 -11.57
CA THR A 44 17.05 -3.02 -12.43
C THR A 44 18.10 -1.98 -12.84
N GLU A 45 17.73 -0.69 -12.85
CA GLU A 45 18.61 0.42 -13.21
C GLU A 45 19.42 0.94 -12.00
N ASP A 46 18.84 0.84 -10.81
CA ASP A 46 19.48 1.27 -9.56
C ASP A 46 19.01 0.37 -8.41
N GLU A 47 19.81 -0.66 -8.10
CA GLU A 47 19.47 -1.66 -7.07
C GLU A 47 19.29 -1.05 -5.68
N ARG A 48 19.74 0.19 -5.43
CA ARG A 48 19.52 0.89 -4.15
C ARG A 48 18.06 1.31 -3.98
N LYS A 49 17.31 1.43 -5.07
CA LYS A 49 15.89 1.78 -5.06
C LYS A 49 15.05 0.52 -4.88
N ILE A 50 14.18 0.56 -3.88
CA ILE A 50 13.15 -0.46 -3.68
C ILE A 50 11.84 0.12 -4.20
N LEU A 51 11.27 -0.58 -5.17
CA LEU A 51 10.02 -0.26 -5.85
C LEU A 51 8.88 -1.05 -5.21
N ILE A 52 7.75 -0.39 -5.00
CA ILE A 52 6.51 -0.97 -4.48
C ILE A 52 5.42 -0.61 -5.49
N HIS A 53 4.72 -1.62 -6.01
CA HIS A 53 3.64 -1.43 -6.98
C HIS A 53 2.69 -2.63 -6.95
N MET A 54 1.61 -2.53 -7.71
CA MET A 54 0.61 -3.60 -7.88
C MET A 54 0.38 -3.81 -9.36
N ASN A 55 0.15 -5.07 -9.76
CA ASN A 55 -0.42 -5.37 -11.06
C ASN A 55 -1.95 -5.21 -11.05
N ASP A 56 -2.58 -5.29 -12.21
CA ASP A 56 -4.03 -5.05 -12.36
C ASP A 56 -4.88 -5.96 -11.45
N ALA A 57 -4.57 -7.25 -11.36
CA ALA A 57 -5.30 -8.18 -10.50
C ALA A 57 -5.15 -7.86 -8.99
N GLN A 58 -3.97 -7.41 -8.58
CA GLN A 58 -3.71 -6.97 -7.20
C GLN A 58 -4.44 -5.66 -6.89
N GLN A 59 -4.47 -4.74 -7.86
CA GLN A 59 -5.17 -3.46 -7.75
C GLN A 59 -6.68 -3.68 -7.59
N ASP A 60 -7.30 -4.49 -8.45
CA ASP A 60 -8.72 -4.82 -8.37
C ASP A 60 -9.07 -5.44 -7.01
N HIS A 61 -8.22 -6.34 -6.51
CA HIS A 61 -8.41 -6.96 -5.21
C HIS A 61 -8.30 -5.95 -4.06
N ALA A 62 -7.33 -5.03 -4.13
CA ALA A 62 -7.16 -3.98 -3.13
C ALA A 62 -8.37 -3.03 -3.10
N GLU A 63 -8.90 -2.65 -4.26
CA GLU A 63 -10.10 -1.81 -4.37
C GLU A 63 -11.33 -2.46 -3.74
N GLN A 64 -11.55 -3.75 -4.01
CA GLN A 64 -12.62 -4.52 -3.38
C GLN A 64 -12.45 -4.60 -1.86
N LEU A 65 -11.23 -4.83 -1.38
CA LEU A 65 -10.95 -4.92 0.06
C LEU A 65 -11.21 -3.59 0.76
N LEU A 66 -10.76 -2.47 0.18
CA LEU A 66 -11.03 -1.14 0.73
C LEU A 66 -12.53 -0.79 0.70
N ALA A 67 -13.25 -1.18 -0.36
CA ALA A 67 -14.69 -1.00 -0.43
C ALA A 67 -15.43 -1.79 0.66
N GLN A 68 -15.03 -3.03 0.93
CA GLN A 68 -15.58 -3.84 2.01
C GLN A 68 -15.30 -3.23 3.39
N VAL A 69 -14.08 -2.74 3.62
CA VAL A 69 -13.74 -2.04 4.88
C VAL A 69 -14.63 -0.81 5.05
N ASN A 70 -14.83 -0.01 4.00
CA ASN A 70 -15.71 1.16 4.05
C ASN A 70 -17.17 0.79 4.35
N GLN A 71 -17.67 -0.31 3.78
CA GLN A 71 -19.02 -0.80 4.09
C GLN A 71 -19.17 -1.25 5.54
N LEU A 72 -18.14 -1.86 6.14
CA LEU A 72 -18.18 -2.25 7.56
C LEU A 72 -18.19 -1.05 8.51
N LEU A 73 -17.62 0.07 8.07
CA LEU A 73 -17.60 1.33 8.80
C LEU A 73 -18.82 2.22 8.47
N ALA A 74 -19.56 1.90 7.41
CA ALA A 74 -20.77 2.62 7.03
C ALA A 74 -21.81 2.51 8.14
N ASP A 75 -22.54 3.61 8.34
CA ASP A 75 -23.63 3.75 9.32
C ASP A 75 -23.23 3.62 10.81
N LYS A 76 -21.95 3.39 11.09
CA LYS A 76 -21.39 3.66 12.41
C LYS A 76 -21.00 5.13 12.40
N ASN A 77 -21.57 5.93 13.28
CA ASN A 77 -21.12 7.30 13.55
C ASN A 77 -19.71 7.21 14.18
N HIS A 78 -18.73 6.77 13.39
CA HIS A 78 -17.46 6.19 13.86
C HIS A 78 -16.53 7.27 14.41
N LEU A 79 -16.85 8.53 14.15
CA LEU A 79 -16.23 9.70 14.77
C LEU A 79 -16.87 10.04 16.12
N HIS A 80 -18.08 9.55 16.40
CA HIS A 80 -18.91 9.83 17.57
C HIS A 80 -19.39 8.53 18.23
N LEU A 81 -18.47 7.58 18.43
CA LEU A 81 -18.81 6.25 18.96
C LEU A 81 -19.30 6.27 20.42
N VAL A 82 -18.99 7.35 21.15
CA VAL A 82 -19.30 7.48 22.58
C VAL A 82 -20.04 8.77 22.88
N PHE A 83 -19.65 9.88 22.23
CA PHE A 83 -20.27 11.20 22.38
C PHE A 83 -20.35 11.90 21.01
N GLU A 84 -21.43 12.66 20.79
CA GLU A 84 -21.60 13.58 19.65
C GLU A 84 -20.67 14.80 19.74
#